data_AF-A0A0S3RYJ1-F1
#
_entry.id   AF-A0A0S3RYJ1-F1
#
_cell.length_a   1.000
_cell.length_b   1.000
_cell.length_c   1.000
_cell.angle_alpha   90.00
_cell.angle_beta   90.00
_cell.angle_gamma   90.00
#
_symmetry.space_group_name_H-M   'P 1'
#
loop_
_entity.id
_entity.type
_entity.pdbx_description
1 polymer ?
#
loop_
_entity_poly.entity_id
_entity_poly.type
_entity_poly.pdbx_seq_one_letter_code
_entity_poly.pdbx_strand_id
1 'polypeptide(L)'
;MAAPSESSLISKLQSSETPGIHALVSDYLHPLADLKPTKKSKPDPTIIRSLAKRFLSFLNSSLSILPKHLPELSKSKDSVLVLELLRVYRLCLDCLDTVASQLATKPFSVEFQRLRLMHCLESCVLFAEAEVEGLGLLERLRQAKRNGKLLERLLCILLMKS
;
A
#
# COMPACT_ATOMS: atom_id res chain seq x y z
N MET A 1 -13.46 -6.19 -22.76
CA MET A 1 -14.11 -6.26 -21.45
C MET A 1 -14.19 -4.85 -20.88
N ALA A 2 -15.32 -4.46 -20.27
CA ALA A 2 -15.42 -3.16 -19.59
C ALA A 2 -14.47 -3.15 -18.39
N ALA A 3 -13.73 -2.06 -18.19
CA ALA A 3 -12.87 -1.92 -17.03
C ALA A 3 -13.74 -2.00 -15.74
N PRO A 4 -13.30 -2.74 -14.71
CA PRO A 4 -14.05 -2.85 -13.47
C PRO A 4 -14.23 -1.48 -12.83
N SER A 5 -15.43 -1.17 -12.35
CA SER A 5 -15.71 0.08 -11.63
C SER A 5 -15.05 0.07 -10.25
N GLU A 6 -14.77 1.25 -9.70
CA GLU A 6 -14.23 1.40 -8.34
C GLU A 6 -15.09 0.64 -7.31
N SER A 7 -16.41 0.83 -7.35
CA SER A 7 -17.35 0.17 -6.43
C SER A 7 -17.30 -1.35 -6.52
N SER A 8 -17.13 -1.89 -7.74
CA SER A 8 -17.01 -3.33 -7.95
C SER A 8 -15.68 -3.89 -7.41
N LEU A 9 -14.59 -3.13 -7.51
CA LEU A 9 -13.31 -3.54 -6.92
C LEU A 9 -13.35 -3.49 -5.39
N ILE A 10 -13.93 -2.43 -4.81
CA ILE A 10 -14.08 -2.31 -3.36
C ILE A 10 -14.95 -3.44 -2.79
N SER A 11 -16.07 -3.78 -3.42
CA SER A 11 -16.91 -4.88 -2.95
C SER A 11 -16.18 -6.22 -2.99
N LYS A 12 -15.37 -6.47 -4.02
CA LYS A 12 -14.52 -7.67 -4.11
C LYS A 12 -13.44 -7.73 -3.03
N LEU A 13 -12.84 -6.58 -2.69
CA LEU A 13 -11.86 -6.50 -1.58
C LEU A 13 -12.52 -6.77 -0.22
N GLN A 14 -13.79 -6.41 -0.05
CA GLN A 14 -14.54 -6.68 1.18
C GLN A 14 -14.98 -8.14 1.28
N SER A 15 -15.52 -8.71 0.19
CA SER A 15 -16.05 -10.07 0.22
C SER A 15 -14.97 -11.15 0.19
N SER A 16 -13.75 -10.83 -0.26
CA SER A 16 -12.64 -11.80 -0.31
C SER A 16 -12.98 -13.03 -1.18
N GLU A 17 -13.74 -12.84 -2.26
CA GLU A 17 -14.33 -13.96 -3.03
C GLU A 17 -13.79 -14.10 -4.46
N THR A 18 -12.86 -13.27 -4.92
CA THR A 18 -12.47 -13.26 -6.34
C THR A 18 -10.99 -13.62 -6.53
N PRO A 19 -10.67 -14.83 -7.03
CA PRO A 19 -9.32 -15.10 -7.52
C PRO A 19 -9.00 -14.17 -8.69
N GLY A 20 -7.75 -13.67 -8.75
CA GLY A 20 -7.30 -12.72 -9.76
C GLY A 20 -7.65 -11.27 -9.43
N ILE A 21 -8.06 -10.96 -8.19
CA ILE A 21 -8.34 -9.57 -7.76
C ILE A 21 -7.12 -8.66 -7.96
N HIS A 22 -5.91 -9.21 -7.81
CA HIS A 22 -4.69 -8.47 -8.05
C HIS A 22 -4.59 -7.95 -9.50
N ALA A 23 -4.92 -8.77 -10.49
CA ALA A 23 -4.89 -8.35 -11.89
C ALA A 23 -5.89 -7.22 -12.15
N LEU A 24 -7.12 -7.37 -11.64
CA LEU A 24 -8.17 -6.34 -11.78
C LEU A 24 -7.78 -5.00 -11.15
N VAL A 25 -7.18 -5.02 -9.96
CA VAL A 25 -6.71 -3.80 -9.29
C VAL A 25 -5.49 -3.22 -9.99
N SER A 26 -4.58 -4.07 -10.48
CA SER A 26 -3.42 -3.65 -11.27
C SER A 26 -3.85 -2.92 -12.54
N ASP A 27 -4.79 -3.47 -13.30
CA ASP A 27 -5.32 -2.84 -14.51
C ASP A 27 -6.02 -1.50 -14.20
N TYR A 28 -6.75 -1.43 -13.09
CA TYR A 28 -7.41 -0.20 -12.64
C TYR A 28 -6.40 0.90 -12.25
N LEU A 29 -5.35 0.53 -11.53
CA LEU A 29 -4.30 1.45 -11.03
C LEU A 29 -3.16 1.68 -12.03
N HIS A 30 -3.15 0.99 -13.17
CA HIS A 30 -2.09 1.09 -14.19
C HIS A 30 -1.71 2.55 -14.55
N PRO A 31 -2.67 3.49 -14.73
CA PRO A 31 -2.33 4.89 -15.02
C PRO A 31 -1.49 5.58 -13.93
N LEU A 32 -1.60 5.15 -12.67
CA LEU A 32 -0.76 5.62 -11.57
C LEU A 32 0.56 4.86 -11.47
N ALA A 33 0.52 3.54 -11.67
CA ALA A 33 1.71 2.70 -11.56
C ALA A 33 2.79 3.08 -12.60
N ASP A 34 2.37 3.55 -13.77
CA ASP A 34 3.26 4.00 -14.86
C ASP A 34 3.96 5.33 -14.58
N LEU A 35 3.52 6.09 -13.58
CA LEU A 35 4.14 7.37 -13.21
C LEU A 35 5.46 7.20 -12.44
N LYS A 36 5.92 5.96 -12.22
CA LYS A 36 7.21 5.73 -11.53
C LYS A 36 8.32 6.50 -12.28
N PRO A 37 9.08 7.37 -11.59
CA PRO A 37 10.05 8.25 -12.24
C PRO A 37 11.09 7.42 -12.99
N THR A 38 11.11 7.56 -14.31
CA THR A 38 12.15 6.93 -15.13
C THR A 38 13.37 7.85 -15.19
N LYS A 39 14.55 7.29 -15.51
CA LYS A 39 15.79 8.07 -15.65
C LYS A 39 15.71 9.18 -16.73
N LYS A 40 14.63 9.23 -17.55
CA LYS A 40 14.53 10.09 -18.73
C LYS A 40 13.49 11.22 -18.61
N SER A 41 12.50 11.14 -17.72
CA SER A 41 11.59 12.27 -17.46
C SER A 41 10.91 12.16 -16.10
N LYS A 42 10.73 13.31 -15.42
CA LYS A 42 9.83 13.41 -14.27
C LYS A 42 8.40 13.59 -14.80
N PRO A 43 7.40 12.87 -14.26
CA PRO A 43 6.01 13.06 -14.67
C PRO A 43 5.55 14.48 -14.34
N ASP A 44 4.69 15.03 -15.20
CA ASP A 44 4.10 16.36 -14.99
C ASP A 44 3.30 16.38 -13.68
N PRO A 45 3.59 17.30 -12.73
CA PRO A 45 2.85 17.41 -11.48
C PRO A 45 1.34 17.62 -11.65
N THR A 46 0.88 18.20 -12.76
CA THR A 46 -0.55 18.36 -13.06
C THR A 46 -1.22 17.01 -13.35
N ILE A 47 -0.54 16.12 -14.07
CA ILE A 47 -0.97 14.75 -14.34
C ILE A 47 -0.98 13.93 -13.04
N ILE A 48 0.07 14.04 -12.21
CA ILE A 48 0.11 13.37 -10.91
C ILE A 48 -1.08 13.81 -10.06
N ARG A 49 -1.39 15.11 -10.01
CA ARG A 49 -2.52 15.65 -9.23
C ARG A 49 -3.88 15.20 -9.76
N SER A 50 -4.07 15.16 -11.08
CA SER A 50 -5.35 14.72 -11.68
C SER A 50 -5.60 13.23 -11.40
N LEU A 51 -4.57 12.40 -11.53
CA LEU A 51 -4.64 10.98 -11.22
C LEU A 51 -4.80 10.74 -9.71
N ALA A 52 -4.09 11.49 -8.86
CA ALA A 52 -4.28 11.45 -7.42
C ALA A 52 -5.76 11.69 -7.06
N LYS A 53 -6.38 12.76 -7.57
CA LYS A 53 -7.80 13.04 -7.32
C LYS A 53 -8.72 11.90 -7.76
N ARG A 54 -8.44 11.32 -8.93
CA ARG A 54 -9.25 10.22 -9.49
C ARG A 54 -9.20 8.95 -8.63
N PHE A 55 -8.03 8.59 -8.11
CA PHE A 55 -7.82 7.29 -7.46
C PHE A 55 -7.74 7.33 -5.94
N LEU A 56 -7.67 8.52 -5.32
CA LEU A 56 -7.50 8.64 -3.87
C LEU A 56 -8.64 8.00 -3.08
N SER A 57 -9.88 8.06 -3.59
CA SER A 57 -11.04 7.39 -2.98
C SER A 57 -10.81 5.88 -2.88
N PHE A 58 -10.44 5.25 -4.00
CA PHE A 58 -10.12 3.84 -4.07
C PHE A 58 -8.94 3.45 -3.16
N LEU A 59 -7.86 4.23 -3.19
CA LEU A 59 -6.67 3.97 -2.36
C LEU A 59 -7.03 4.01 -0.87
N ASN A 60 -7.71 5.07 -0.41
CA ASN A 60 -8.11 5.20 0.99
C ASN A 60 -9.05 4.08 1.44
N SER A 61 -10.01 3.71 0.58
CA SER A 61 -10.94 2.61 0.87
C SER A 61 -10.20 1.29 0.99
N SER A 62 -9.31 0.97 0.05
CA SER A 62 -8.49 -0.25 0.06
C SER A 62 -7.60 -0.33 1.29
N LEU A 63 -6.92 0.76 1.65
CA LEU A 63 -6.04 0.87 2.83
C LEU A 63 -6.81 0.87 4.18
N SER A 64 -8.13 1.06 4.14
CA SER A 64 -9.01 0.88 5.30
C SER A 64 -9.48 -0.56 5.45
N ILE A 65 -9.74 -1.24 4.33
CA ILE A 65 -10.27 -2.61 4.27
C ILE A 65 -9.16 -3.64 4.53
N LEU A 66 -8.10 -3.65 3.72
CA LEU A 66 -7.08 -4.70 3.70
C LEU A 66 -6.48 -5.01 5.07
N PRO A 67 -6.10 -4.03 5.91
CA PRO A 67 -5.46 -4.32 7.19
C PRO A 67 -6.38 -4.98 8.21
N LYS A 68 -7.70 -4.86 8.03
CA LYS A 68 -8.71 -5.47 8.90
C LYS A 68 -9.00 -6.92 8.49
N HIS A 69 -9.05 -7.16 7.18
CA HIS A 69 -9.41 -8.46 6.62
C HIS A 69 -8.24 -9.45 6.59
N LEU A 70 -7.02 -8.99 6.29
CA LEU A 70 -5.85 -9.87 6.12
C LEU A 70 -5.54 -10.76 7.34
N PRO A 71 -5.51 -10.26 8.60
CA PRO A 71 -5.23 -11.09 9.77
C PRO A 71 -6.31 -12.13 10.09
N GLU A 72 -7.55 -11.90 9.66
CA GLU A 72 -8.63 -12.86 9.81
C GLU A 72 -8.56 -13.93 8.73
N LEU A 73 -8.31 -13.51 7.48
CA LEU A 73 -8.19 -14.39 6.34
C LEU A 73 -6.95 -15.31 6.43
N SER A 74 -5.86 -14.85 7.06
CA SER A 74 -4.69 -15.71 7.27
C SER A 74 -4.99 -16.96 8.09
N LYS A 75 -6.07 -16.94 8.89
CA LYS A 75 -6.52 -18.10 9.69
C LYS A 75 -7.35 -19.10 8.88
N SER A 76 -7.96 -18.68 7.76
CA SER A 76 -8.87 -19.51 6.96
C SER A 76 -8.18 -20.44 5.94
N LYS A 77 -6.83 -20.46 5.92
CA LYS A 77 -5.97 -21.30 5.05
C LYS A 77 -6.03 -21.00 3.54
N ASP A 78 -6.72 -19.96 3.08
CA ASP A 78 -6.65 -19.54 1.68
C ASP A 78 -5.38 -18.74 1.40
N SER A 79 -4.25 -19.45 1.33
CA SER A 79 -2.92 -18.85 1.13
C SER A 79 -2.81 -18.09 -0.20
N VAL A 80 -3.50 -18.53 -1.25
CA VAL A 80 -3.46 -17.88 -2.56
C VAL A 80 -4.13 -16.51 -2.49
N LEU A 81 -5.34 -16.46 -1.93
CA LEU A 81 -6.07 -15.21 -1.79
C LEU A 81 -5.36 -14.23 -0.83
N VAL A 82 -4.81 -14.72 0.28
CA VAL A 82 -4.02 -13.90 1.21
C VAL A 82 -2.84 -13.25 0.48
N LEU A 83 -2.10 -14.01 -0.33
CA LEU A 83 -0.99 -13.49 -1.12
C LEU A 83 -1.45 -12.47 -2.18
N GLU A 84 -2.59 -12.71 -2.84
CA GLU A 84 -3.16 -11.73 -3.78
C GLU A 84 -3.53 -10.41 -3.09
N LEU A 85 -4.21 -10.46 -1.95
CA LEU A 85 -4.60 -9.27 -1.19
C LEU A 85 -3.38 -8.51 -0.63
N LEU A 86 -2.33 -9.22 -0.21
CA LEU A 86 -1.06 -8.59 0.19
C LEU A 86 -0.38 -7.89 -0.98
N ARG A 87 -0.41 -8.46 -2.18
CA ARG A 87 0.10 -7.80 -3.40
C ARG A 87 -0.72 -6.57 -3.74
N VAL A 88 -2.05 -6.64 -3.64
CA VAL A 88 -2.93 -5.47 -3.80
C VAL A 88 -2.59 -4.39 -2.79
N TYR A 89 -2.39 -4.75 -1.52
CA TYR A 89 -2.02 -3.78 -0.48
C TYR A 89 -0.70 -3.08 -0.81
N ARG A 90 0.34 -3.82 -1.18
CA ARG A 90 1.62 -3.25 -1.64
C ARG A 90 1.45 -2.31 -2.83
N LEU A 91 0.68 -2.72 -3.84
CA LEU A 91 0.41 -1.90 -5.02
C LEU A 91 -0.28 -0.57 -4.64
N CYS A 92 -1.29 -0.62 -3.77
CA CYS A 92 -1.94 0.59 -3.27
C CYS A 92 -0.97 1.53 -2.55
N LEU A 93 -0.02 0.99 -1.76
CA LEU A 93 0.99 1.80 -1.07
C LEU A 93 2.01 2.41 -2.04
N ASP A 94 2.45 1.65 -3.05
CA ASP A 94 3.33 2.16 -4.11
C ASP A 94 2.66 3.29 -4.91
N CYS A 95 1.38 3.12 -5.26
CA CYS A 95 0.60 4.17 -5.90
C CYS A 95 0.44 5.39 -4.99
N LEU A 96 0.21 5.18 -3.69
CA LEU A 96 0.11 6.27 -2.72
C LEU A 96 1.42 7.04 -2.59
N ASP A 97 2.57 6.36 -2.51
CA ASP A 97 3.90 7.00 -2.51
C ASP A 97 4.10 7.90 -3.73
N THR A 98 3.67 7.44 -4.89
CA THR A 98 3.80 8.17 -6.16
C THR A 98 3.03 9.50 -6.15
N VAL A 99 1.88 9.54 -5.48
CA VAL A 99 1.04 10.75 -5.40
C VAL A 99 1.22 11.54 -4.10
N ALA A 100 1.88 10.99 -3.08
CA ALA A 100 1.96 11.56 -1.73
C ALA A 100 2.48 13.00 -1.72
N SER A 101 3.49 13.30 -2.55
CA SER A 101 4.04 14.66 -2.70
C SER A 101 3.03 15.72 -3.16
N GLN A 102 1.96 15.30 -3.83
CA GLN A 102 0.88 16.17 -4.33
C GLN A 102 -0.32 16.20 -3.37
N LEU A 103 -0.31 15.38 -2.32
CA LEU A 103 -1.32 15.37 -1.29
C LEU A 103 -0.82 16.22 -0.11
N ALA A 104 -1.67 17.09 0.43
CA ALA A 104 -1.39 17.79 1.68
C ALA A 104 -1.55 16.82 2.88
N THR A 105 -0.90 15.67 2.83
CA THR A 105 -0.98 14.63 3.84
C THR A 105 -0.06 14.92 5.02
N LYS A 106 -0.42 14.38 6.18
CA LYS A 106 0.44 14.42 7.37
C LYS A 106 1.81 13.81 7.03
N PRO A 107 2.92 14.37 7.55
CA PRO A 107 4.23 13.76 7.39
C PRO A 107 4.21 12.29 7.81
N PHE A 108 4.92 11.45 7.06
CA PHE A 108 5.06 10.02 7.32
C PHE A 108 3.76 9.19 7.23
N SER A 109 2.70 9.71 6.61
CA SER A 109 1.43 8.99 6.53
C SER A 109 1.53 7.69 5.74
N VAL A 110 2.37 7.65 4.70
CA VAL A 110 2.55 6.44 3.88
C VAL A 110 3.40 5.41 4.62
N GLU A 111 4.43 5.87 5.31
CA GLU A 111 5.30 5.09 6.18
C GLU A 111 4.52 4.39 7.29
N PHE A 112 3.55 5.08 7.90
CA PHE A 112 2.65 4.46 8.88
C PHE A 112 1.78 3.36 8.26
N GLN A 113 1.30 3.53 7.02
CA GLN A 113 0.56 2.48 6.33
C GLN A 113 1.47 1.29 5.97
N ARG A 114 2.73 1.53 5.61
CA ARG A 114 3.73 0.47 5.37
C ARG A 114 4.06 -0.32 6.64
N LEU A 115 4.11 0.34 7.80
CA LEU A 115 4.22 -0.35 9.09
C LEU A 115 2.99 -1.25 9.35
N ARG A 116 1.78 -0.80 9.01
CA ARG A 116 0.58 -1.64 9.10
C ARG A 116 0.65 -2.85 8.17
N LEU A 117 1.17 -2.70 6.95
CA LEU A 117 1.42 -3.83 6.05
C LEU A 117 2.42 -4.83 6.65
N MET A 118 3.53 -4.35 7.24
CA MET A 118 4.50 -5.20 7.92
C MET A 118 3.83 -6.07 8.99
N HIS A 119 2.98 -5.49 9.85
CA HIS A 119 2.22 -6.26 10.84
C HIS A 119 1.22 -7.25 10.23
N CYS A 120 0.65 -6.94 9.06
CA CYS A 120 -0.19 -7.90 8.34
C CYS A 120 0.64 -9.08 7.85
N LEU A 121 1.85 -8.84 7.31
CA LEU A 121 2.78 -9.89 6.88
C LEU A 121 3.18 -10.79 8.05
N GLU A 122 3.52 -10.21 9.22
CA GLU A 122 3.81 -10.96 10.45
C GLU A 122 2.62 -11.83 10.88
N SER A 123 1.40 -11.27 10.84
CA SER A 123 0.16 -11.99 11.18
C SER A 123 -0.19 -13.09 10.16
N CYS A 124 0.40 -13.03 8.96
CA CYS A 124 0.30 -14.06 7.93
C CYS A 124 1.49 -15.04 7.97
N VAL A 125 2.39 -14.93 8.95
CA VAL A 125 3.60 -15.78 9.10
C VAL A 125 4.59 -15.59 7.93
N LEU A 126 4.52 -14.44 7.25
CA LEU A 126 5.41 -14.05 6.14
C LEU A 126 6.54 -13.16 6.66
N PHE A 127 7.38 -13.71 7.52
CA PHE A 127 8.40 -12.95 8.25
C PHE A 127 9.50 -12.40 7.34
N ALA A 128 9.93 -13.16 6.33
CA ALA A 128 10.95 -12.71 5.37
C ALA A 128 10.45 -11.48 4.59
N GLU A 129 9.20 -11.51 4.16
CA GLU A 129 8.54 -10.40 3.50
C GLU A 129 8.34 -9.19 4.42
N ALA A 130 8.03 -9.44 5.70
CA ALA A 130 7.91 -8.38 6.71
C ALA A 130 9.26 -7.69 6.95
N GLU A 131 10.34 -8.47 7.05
CA GLU A 131 11.70 -7.96 7.20
C GLU A 131 12.11 -7.08 6.01
N VAL A 132 11.86 -7.54 4.77
CA VAL A 132 12.15 -6.75 3.56
C VAL A 132 11.38 -5.42 3.56
N GLU A 133 10.09 -5.44 3.91
CA GLU A 133 9.28 -4.21 3.99
C GLU A 133 9.80 -3.27 5.10
N GLY A 134 10.17 -3.83 6.26
CA GLY A 134 10.73 -3.10 7.39
C GLY A 134 12.06 -2.42 7.08
N LEU A 135 12.98 -3.14 6.42
CA LEU A 135 14.25 -2.57 5.96
C LEU A 135 14.02 -1.42 4.96
N GLY A 136 13.14 -1.62 3.97
CA GLY A 136 12.80 -0.56 3.02
C GLY A 136 12.14 0.65 3.69
N LEU A 137 11.36 0.45 4.76
CA LEU A 137 10.80 1.53 5.57
C LEU A 137 11.90 2.31 6.30
N LEU A 138 12.86 1.62 6.93
CA LEU A 138 13.99 2.25 7.62
C LEU A 138 14.86 3.08 6.66
N GLU A 139 15.09 2.59 5.44
CA GLU A 139 15.82 3.32 4.40
C GLU A 139 15.10 4.62 4.00
N ARG A 140 13.78 4.56 3.79
CA ARG A 140 12.95 5.74 3.50
C ARG A 140 13.00 6.77 4.63
N LEU A 141 12.86 6.32 5.87
CA LEU A 141 12.94 7.17 7.06
C LEU A 141 14.32 7.82 7.21
N ARG A 142 15.40 7.09 6.94
CA ARG A 142 16.77 7.60 6.96
C ARG A 142 16.96 8.74 5.95
N GLN A 143 16.36 8.64 4.76
CA GLN A 143 16.42 9.67 3.73
C GLN A 143 15.58 10.90 4.10
N ALA A 144 14.46 10.72 4.81
CA ALA A 144 13.55 11.79 5.24
C ALA A 144 14.05 12.63 6.44
N LYS A 145 15.37 12.65 6.71
CA LYS A 145 16.02 13.18 7.92
C LYS A 145 15.75 14.67 8.18
N ARG A 146 14.58 15.00 8.77
CA ARG A 146 14.26 16.31 9.39
C ARG A 146 13.38 16.25 10.65
N ASN A 147 12.83 15.09 11.07
CA ASN A 147 11.91 15.01 12.23
C ASN A 147 12.24 13.84 13.18
N GLY A 148 13.23 14.01 14.06
CA GLY A 148 13.76 12.96 14.95
C GLY A 148 12.72 12.28 15.87
N LYS A 149 11.77 13.02 16.44
CA LYS A 149 10.79 12.48 17.41
C LYS A 149 9.80 11.46 16.84
N LEU A 150 9.44 11.59 15.56
CA LEU A 150 8.45 10.70 14.92
C LEU A 150 9.13 9.43 14.39
N LEU A 151 10.36 9.59 13.93
CA LEU A 151 11.26 8.49 13.56
C LEU A 151 11.56 7.61 14.79
N GLU A 152 11.78 8.22 15.95
CA GLU A 152 11.95 7.52 17.23
C GLU A 152 10.71 6.71 17.64
N ARG A 153 9.50 7.25 17.46
CA ARG A 153 8.25 6.49 17.70
C ARG A 153 8.08 5.31 16.75
N LEU A 154 8.39 5.48 15.45
CA LEU A 154 8.33 4.39 14.47
C LEU A 154 9.37 3.32 14.77
N LEU A 155 10.59 3.73 15.13
CA LEU A 155 11.64 2.82 15.58
C LEU A 155 11.24 2.08 16.87
N CYS A 156 10.63 2.74 17.85
CA CYS A 156 10.12 2.06 19.04
C CYS A 156 9.06 1.01 18.70
N ILE A 157 8.13 1.30 17.77
CA ILE A 157 7.13 0.29 17.36
C ILE A 157 7.80 -0.90 16.63
N LEU A 158 8.82 -0.62 15.80
CA LEU A 158 9.59 -1.66 15.11
C LEU A 158 10.45 -2.50 16.08
N LEU A 159 11.03 -1.88 17.11
CA LEU A 159 11.97 -2.52 18.05
C LEU A 159 11.30 -3.18 19.27
N MET A 160 10.09 -2.75 19.68
CA MET A 160 9.41 -3.31 20.86
C MET A 160 8.74 -4.68 20.62
N LYS A 161 8.98 -5.33 19.49
CA LYS A 161 8.47 -6.69 19.19
C LYS A 161 9.55 -7.70 18.81
N SER A 162 10.83 -7.35 18.96
CA SER A 162 11.97 -8.27 18.84
C SER A 162 12.23 -9.01 20.15
#